data_AF-A0A8H5HVA9-F1
#
_entry.id   AF-A0A8H5HVA9-F1
#
_cell.length_a   1.000
_cell.length_b   1.000
_cell.length_c   1.000
_cell.angle_alpha   90.00
_cell.angle_beta   90.00
_cell.angle_gamma   90.00
#
_symmetry.space_group_name_H-M   'P 1'
#
loop_
_entity.id
_entity.type
_entity.pdbx_description
1 polymer ?
#
loop_
_entity_poly.entity_id
_entity_poly.type
_entity_poly.pdbx_seq_one_letter_code
_entity_poly.pdbx_strand_id
1 'polypeptide(L)'
;MALHANDLLDKLQLSDDPTHPAQIALRTYGLALFLSLGPSSIPFIVSFLTGRHSHKTSLSAFRRVLRRECGYDGFAFAITLGVGGGATLKRAWDNNAKHNPWISSLDRRLGLSPSQKSFIANFFSSSFSILLLQAGRRRSQSLRNIPRPGAIPIPYTYTPSNSSAVPSKSPSPTLDLTLLVLVRALDSALQSLILKFSDGPEFGKDSPSEVDAKHKRYNAKVTLLTTRLDAFVFWACSARIMWCFFYEPERLPSTYVKWIRTLADVDSRLLRTLRFLRNGEWTYSRGSLKHSTLLTTYAQDLGYPSIWGDPSSLPALGGSQANEAWKILGVTSRKNLGGVPCELVHGSAGSGLSLASSCTANAGIRGFRAFFEAMIIYLPAHFLPILITRPQVLLRPHRILKTLFSTVRSAAFLSSFISSFWLSYRMTSGTGLGAAFSQGA
;
A
#
# COMPACT_ATOMS: atom_id res chain seq x y z
N MET A 1 -33.00 7.68 19.36
CA MET A 1 -32.22 6.76 18.52
C MET A 1 -30.77 6.57 19.01
N ALA A 2 -30.07 7.63 19.45
CA ALA A 2 -28.74 7.52 20.09
C ALA A 2 -28.74 6.84 21.48
N LEU A 3 -29.82 7.00 22.26
CA LEU A 3 -29.96 6.39 23.60
C LEU A 3 -30.14 4.87 23.57
N HIS A 4 -30.75 4.31 22.51
CA HIS A 4 -30.94 2.86 22.37
C HIS A 4 -29.70 2.13 21.83
N ALA A 5 -28.84 2.83 21.08
CA ALA A 5 -27.55 2.29 20.65
C ALA A 5 -26.56 2.17 21.82
N ASN A 6 -26.61 3.11 22.78
CA ASN A 6 -25.78 3.07 23.98
C ASN A 6 -26.17 1.91 24.91
N ASP A 7 -27.46 1.62 25.09
CA ASP A 7 -27.93 0.49 25.91
C ASP A 7 -27.54 -0.87 25.31
N LEU A 8 -27.46 -0.96 23.98
CA LEU A 8 -27.03 -2.17 23.26
C LEU A 8 -25.50 -2.34 23.28
N LEU A 9 -24.74 -1.24 23.30
CA LEU A 9 -23.28 -1.22 23.45
C LEU A 9 -22.83 -1.44 24.90
N ASP A 10 -23.60 -1.01 25.92
CA ASP A 10 -23.34 -1.31 27.34
C ASP A 10 -23.69 -2.76 27.69
N LYS A 11 -24.74 -3.33 27.07
CA LYS A 11 -25.07 -4.77 27.19
C LYS A 11 -24.03 -5.66 26.52
N LEU A 12 -23.35 -5.18 25.49
CA LEU A 12 -22.17 -5.80 24.92
C LEU A 12 -20.95 -5.31 25.70
N GLN A 13 -20.68 -5.85 26.90
CA GLN A 13 -19.47 -5.59 27.69
C GLN A 13 -18.18 -5.83 26.88
N LEU A 14 -17.84 -4.89 26.00
CA LEU A 14 -16.66 -4.92 25.16
C LEU A 14 -15.52 -4.48 26.06
N SER A 15 -14.77 -5.48 26.53
CA SER A 15 -13.52 -5.28 27.26
C SER A 15 -12.73 -4.14 26.62
N ASP A 16 -12.27 -3.18 27.42
CA ASP A 16 -11.51 -2.01 26.94
C ASP A 16 -10.10 -2.35 26.45
N ASP A 17 -9.68 -3.60 26.61
CA ASP A 17 -8.40 -4.12 26.14
C ASP A 17 -8.31 -4.07 24.59
N PRO A 18 -7.35 -3.32 24.02
CA PRO A 18 -7.14 -3.22 22.58
C PRO A 18 -6.77 -4.56 21.92
N THR A 19 -6.32 -5.55 22.69
CA THR A 19 -5.97 -6.89 22.22
C THR A 19 -7.15 -7.85 22.29
N HIS A 20 -8.30 -7.43 22.84
CA HIS A 20 -9.48 -8.28 22.92
C HIS A 20 -9.97 -8.64 21.51
N PRO A 21 -10.26 -9.93 21.22
CA PRO A 21 -10.62 -10.36 19.87
C PRO A 21 -11.84 -9.63 19.28
N ALA A 22 -12.81 -9.25 20.12
CA ALA A 22 -13.97 -8.45 19.69
C ALA A 22 -13.58 -7.03 19.23
N GLN A 23 -12.61 -6.40 19.90
CA GLN A 23 -12.10 -5.09 19.46
C GLN A 23 -11.33 -5.19 18.15
N ILE A 24 -10.51 -6.25 18.00
CA ILE A 24 -9.79 -6.52 16.75
C ILE A 24 -10.78 -6.74 15.61
N ALA A 25 -11.81 -7.55 15.83
CA ALA A 25 -12.85 -7.80 14.84
C ALA A 25 -13.60 -6.53 14.45
N LEU A 26 -14.03 -5.72 15.43
CA LEU A 26 -14.76 -4.48 15.18
C LEU A 26 -13.93 -3.46 14.38
N ARG A 27 -12.67 -3.25 14.76
CA ARG A 27 -11.75 -2.32 14.05
C ARG A 27 -11.49 -2.80 12.62
N THR A 28 -11.23 -4.10 12.46
CA THR A 28 -10.99 -4.70 11.16
C THR A 28 -12.22 -4.60 10.27
N TYR A 29 -13.40 -4.90 10.80
CA TYR A 29 -14.65 -4.81 10.06
C TYR A 29 -14.95 -3.39 9.62
N GLY A 30 -14.80 -2.41 10.51
CA GLY A 30 -14.99 -1.00 10.17
C GLY A 30 -14.04 -0.51 9.06
N LEU A 31 -12.77 -0.88 9.14
CA LEU A 31 -11.78 -0.56 8.10
C LEU A 31 -12.09 -1.26 6.77
N ALA A 32 -12.37 -2.56 6.80
CA ALA A 32 -12.63 -3.34 5.59
C ALA A 32 -13.93 -2.90 4.91
N LEU A 33 -14.96 -2.56 5.69
CA LEU A 33 -16.21 -2.00 5.19
C LEU A 33 -15.98 -0.62 4.57
N PHE A 34 -15.12 0.23 5.15
CA PHE A 34 -14.80 1.51 4.52
C PHE A 34 -14.07 1.34 3.18
N LEU A 35 -13.09 0.44 3.13
CA LEU A 35 -12.32 0.16 1.93
C LEU A 35 -13.20 -0.35 0.78
N SER A 36 -14.26 -1.11 1.09
CA SER A 36 -15.17 -1.63 0.07
C SER A 36 -16.35 -0.70 -0.23
N LEU A 37 -16.99 -0.14 0.80
CA LEU A 37 -18.16 0.73 0.68
C LEU A 37 -17.79 2.12 0.17
N GLY A 38 -16.66 2.69 0.60
CA GLY A 38 -16.24 4.06 0.30
C GLY A 38 -16.20 4.35 -1.21
N PRO A 39 -15.47 3.59 -2.03
CA PRO A 39 -15.46 3.79 -3.48
C PRO A 39 -16.84 3.56 -4.12
N SER A 40 -17.62 2.63 -3.57
CA SER A 40 -18.95 2.31 -4.10
C SER A 40 -20.01 3.35 -3.77
N SER A 41 -19.79 4.19 -2.74
CA SER A 41 -20.69 5.28 -2.35
C SER A 41 -20.40 6.59 -3.11
N ILE A 42 -19.20 6.77 -3.68
CA ILE A 42 -18.81 7.97 -4.45
C ILE A 42 -19.87 8.37 -5.51
N PRO A 43 -20.35 7.47 -6.39
CA PRO A 43 -21.31 7.87 -7.43
C PRO A 43 -22.64 8.36 -6.86
N PHE A 44 -23.05 7.83 -5.70
CA PHE A 44 -24.26 8.26 -5.00
C PHE A 44 -24.07 9.63 -4.35
N ILE A 45 -22.91 9.85 -3.72
CA ILE A 45 -22.55 11.15 -3.13
C ILE A 45 -22.45 12.22 -4.22
N VAL A 46 -21.77 11.93 -5.32
CA VAL A 46 -21.65 12.85 -6.46
C VAL A 46 -23.02 13.14 -7.08
N SER A 47 -23.88 12.13 -7.26
CA SER A 47 -25.25 12.32 -7.76
C SER A 47 -26.09 13.19 -6.83
N PHE A 48 -25.95 13.01 -5.52
CA PHE A 48 -26.61 13.84 -4.51
C PHE A 48 -26.12 15.30 -4.55
N LEU A 49 -24.80 15.51 -4.58
CA LEU A 49 -24.19 16.85 -4.58
C LEU A 49 -24.43 17.61 -5.90
N THR A 50 -24.47 16.92 -7.03
CA THR A 50 -24.66 17.55 -8.35
C THR A 50 -26.13 17.66 -8.77
N GLY A 51 -27.06 17.11 -7.98
CA GLY A 51 -28.49 17.05 -8.32
C GLY A 51 -28.82 16.20 -9.56
N ARG A 52 -27.83 15.55 -10.18
CA ARG A 52 -28.02 14.71 -11.36
C ARG A 52 -28.40 13.30 -10.94
N HIS A 53 -29.70 13.03 -10.91
CA HIS A 53 -30.23 11.70 -10.59
C HIS A 53 -30.18 10.77 -11.80
N SER A 54 -29.74 9.53 -11.57
CA SER A 54 -29.76 8.46 -12.55
C SER A 54 -30.45 7.24 -11.94
N HIS A 55 -31.09 6.41 -12.76
CA HIS A 55 -31.58 5.10 -12.30
C HIS A 55 -30.47 4.25 -11.64
N LYS A 56 -29.21 4.51 -12.02
CA LYS A 56 -28.00 3.88 -11.45
C LYS A 56 -27.64 4.37 -10.04
N THR A 57 -28.12 5.54 -9.62
CA THR A 57 -27.88 6.15 -8.30
C THR A 57 -29.13 6.15 -7.42
N SER A 58 -30.12 5.34 -7.77
CA SER A 58 -31.37 5.17 -7.01
C SER A 58 -31.14 4.54 -5.63
N LEU A 59 -32.09 4.78 -4.72
CA LEU A 59 -32.09 4.19 -3.37
C LEU A 59 -32.05 2.66 -3.39
N SER A 60 -32.69 2.04 -4.39
CA SER A 60 -32.69 0.57 -4.56
C SER A 60 -31.31 0.05 -4.98
N ALA A 61 -30.57 0.80 -5.82
CA ALA A 61 -29.19 0.50 -6.16
C ALA A 61 -28.27 0.67 -4.94
N PHE A 62 -28.45 1.72 -4.15
CA PHE A 62 -27.68 1.94 -2.91
C PHE A 62 -27.93 0.83 -1.88
N ARG A 63 -29.19 0.44 -1.65
CA ARG A 63 -29.56 -0.67 -0.75
C ARG A 63 -28.94 -1.99 -1.20
N ARG A 64 -28.85 -2.24 -2.51
CA ARG A 64 -28.20 -3.43 -3.07
C ARG A 64 -26.70 -3.43 -2.80
N VAL A 65 -26.04 -2.28 -2.92
CA VAL A 65 -24.63 -2.11 -2.58
C VAL A 65 -24.40 -2.35 -1.08
N LEU A 66 -25.18 -1.72 -0.21
CA LEU A 66 -25.08 -1.94 1.24
C LEU A 66 -25.28 -3.41 1.63
N ARG A 67 -26.30 -4.07 1.07
CA ARG A 67 -26.55 -5.50 1.34
C ARG A 67 -25.38 -6.38 0.89
N ARG A 68 -24.76 -6.05 -0.24
CA ARG A 68 -23.60 -6.78 -0.77
C ARG A 68 -22.37 -6.61 0.12
N GLU A 69 -22.09 -5.39 0.57
CA GLU A 69 -20.88 -5.08 1.35
C GLU A 69 -20.99 -5.48 2.82
N CYS A 70 -22.18 -5.36 3.43
CA CYS A 70 -22.46 -5.77 4.81
C CYS A 70 -22.89 -7.24 4.96
N GLY A 71 -22.93 -8.01 3.86
CA GLY A 71 -23.28 -9.42 3.90
C GLY A 71 -22.22 -10.27 4.61
N TYR A 72 -22.61 -11.45 5.11
CA TYR A 72 -21.69 -12.46 5.66
C TYR A 72 -20.75 -13.02 4.59
N ASP A 73 -21.11 -12.88 3.32
CA ASP A 73 -20.31 -13.18 2.13
C ASP A 73 -19.56 -11.94 1.60
N GLY A 74 -19.66 -10.81 2.30
CA GLY A 74 -19.03 -9.55 1.94
C GLY A 74 -17.53 -9.52 2.24
N PHE A 75 -16.83 -8.62 1.56
CA PHE A 75 -15.39 -8.40 1.75
C PHE A 75 -15.05 -8.08 3.21
N ALA A 76 -15.85 -7.22 3.86
CA ALA A 76 -15.62 -6.80 5.24
C ALA A 76 -15.65 -7.98 6.21
N PHE A 77 -16.64 -8.88 6.06
CA PHE A 77 -16.76 -10.07 6.90
C PHE A 77 -15.58 -11.03 6.68
N ALA A 78 -15.24 -11.31 5.42
CA ALA A 78 -14.14 -12.22 5.11
C ALA A 78 -12.80 -11.72 5.69
N ILE A 79 -12.47 -10.44 5.53
CA ILE A 79 -11.24 -9.85 6.10
C ILE A 79 -11.25 -9.90 7.63
N THR A 80 -12.40 -9.59 8.24
CA THR A 80 -12.57 -9.63 9.69
C THR A 80 -12.35 -11.03 10.25
N LEU A 81 -12.87 -12.05 9.58
CA LEU A 81 -12.60 -13.43 9.94
C LEU A 81 -11.12 -13.78 9.77
N GLY A 82 -10.48 -13.34 8.69
CA GLY A 82 -9.06 -13.61 8.45
C GLY A 82 -8.15 -13.06 9.55
N VAL A 83 -8.39 -11.82 9.99
CA VAL A 83 -7.55 -11.09 10.96
C VAL A 83 -7.96 -11.36 12.41
N GLY A 84 -9.25 -11.24 12.73
CA GLY A 84 -9.76 -11.38 14.10
C GLY A 84 -10.06 -12.83 14.49
N GLY A 85 -10.43 -13.67 13.52
CA GLY A 85 -10.88 -15.04 13.79
C GLY A 85 -9.79 -15.97 14.32
N GLY A 86 -8.52 -15.72 13.98
CA GLY A 86 -7.41 -16.50 14.53
C GLY A 86 -7.20 -16.23 16.03
N ALA A 87 -7.32 -14.96 16.44
CA ALA A 87 -7.24 -14.57 17.85
C ALA A 87 -8.44 -15.09 18.66
N THR A 88 -9.66 -15.04 18.10
CA THR A 88 -10.84 -15.63 18.76
C THR A 88 -10.69 -17.14 18.89
N LEU A 89 -10.26 -17.84 17.83
CA LEU A 89 -10.09 -19.28 17.82
C LEU A 89 -9.01 -19.73 18.81
N LYS A 90 -7.88 -19.02 18.87
CA LYS A 90 -6.82 -19.30 19.85
C LYS A 90 -7.33 -19.10 21.28
N ARG A 91 -8.01 -17.98 21.58
CA ARG A 91 -8.55 -17.72 22.92
C ARG A 91 -9.61 -18.75 23.31
N ALA A 92 -10.47 -19.14 22.37
CA ALA A 92 -11.46 -20.19 22.57
C ALA A 92 -10.79 -21.55 22.82
N TRP A 93 -9.73 -21.89 22.08
CA TRP A 93 -8.91 -23.08 22.31
C TRP A 93 -8.33 -23.10 23.72
N ASP A 94 -7.65 -22.01 24.12
CA ASP A 94 -7.00 -21.92 25.43
C ASP A 94 -8.01 -21.95 26.59
N ASN A 95 -9.18 -21.31 26.43
CA ASN A 95 -10.26 -21.37 27.42
C ASN A 95 -10.90 -22.76 27.49
N ASN A 96 -11.17 -23.40 26.35
CA ASN A 96 -11.75 -24.74 26.33
C ASN A 96 -10.77 -25.80 26.87
N ALA A 97 -9.46 -25.64 26.64
CA ALA A 97 -8.45 -26.52 27.22
C ALA A 97 -8.41 -26.46 28.76
N LYS A 98 -8.76 -25.32 29.36
CA LYS A 98 -8.86 -25.18 30.83
C LYS A 98 -10.08 -25.89 31.41
N HIS A 99 -11.20 -25.89 30.69
CA HIS A 99 -12.47 -26.42 31.18
C HIS A 99 -12.75 -27.87 30.73
N ASN A 100 -12.15 -28.33 29.63
CA ASN A 100 -12.40 -29.63 29.05
C ASN A 100 -11.16 -30.55 29.15
N PRO A 101 -11.22 -31.62 29.97
CA PRO A 101 -10.10 -32.54 30.19
C PRO A 101 -9.69 -33.33 28.94
N TRP A 102 -10.59 -33.49 27.97
CA TRP A 102 -10.26 -34.16 26.70
C TRP A 102 -9.32 -33.31 25.83
N ILE A 103 -9.61 -32.00 25.72
CA ILE A 103 -8.79 -31.06 24.95
C ILE A 103 -7.42 -30.89 25.60
N SER A 104 -7.35 -30.82 26.93
CA SER A 104 -6.07 -30.72 27.64
C SER A 104 -5.22 -32.00 27.51
N SER A 105 -5.87 -33.17 27.44
CA SER A 105 -5.19 -34.44 27.17
C SER A 105 -4.66 -34.51 25.74
N LEU A 106 -5.43 -34.01 24.77
CA LEU A 106 -5.01 -33.91 23.37
C LEU A 106 -3.81 -32.96 23.20
N ASP A 107 -3.86 -31.78 23.80
CA ASP A 107 -2.76 -30.81 23.78
C ASP A 107 -1.47 -31.41 24.36
N ARG A 108 -1.58 -32.20 25.43
CA ARG A 108 -0.45 -32.87 26.08
C ARG A 108 0.13 -33.99 25.23
N ARG A 109 -0.72 -34.75 24.52
CA ARG A 109 -0.28 -35.80 23.58
C ARG A 109 0.40 -35.23 22.34
N LEU A 110 -0.11 -34.11 21.82
CA LEU A 110 0.45 -33.48 20.62
C LEU A 110 1.66 -32.58 20.92
N GLY A 111 1.91 -32.22 22.18
CA GLY A 111 3.06 -31.42 22.58
C GLY A 111 3.11 -30.03 21.91
N LEU A 112 1.95 -29.45 21.59
CA LEU A 112 1.87 -28.24 20.78
C LEU A 112 2.41 -27.02 21.55
N SER A 113 3.46 -26.41 20.99
CA SER A 113 3.97 -25.11 21.46
C SER A 113 2.94 -23.99 21.26
N PRO A 114 3.03 -22.89 22.05
CA PRO A 114 2.12 -21.75 21.90
C PRO A 114 2.12 -21.15 20.49
N SER A 115 3.25 -21.15 19.79
CA SER A 115 3.35 -20.66 18.41
C SER A 115 2.69 -21.59 17.40
N GLN A 116 2.75 -22.92 17.60
CA GLN A 116 2.02 -23.88 16.77
C GLN A 116 0.50 -23.74 16.95
N LYS A 117 0.00 -23.51 18.17
CA LYS A 117 -1.43 -23.23 18.39
C LYS A 117 -1.88 -21.95 17.67
N SER A 118 -1.07 -20.89 17.75
CA SER A 118 -1.31 -19.65 17.00
C SER A 118 -1.31 -19.88 15.49
N PHE A 119 -0.35 -20.67 14.96
CA PHE A 119 -0.28 -21.03 13.55
C PHE A 119 -1.56 -21.72 13.09
N ILE A 120 -1.98 -22.77 13.79
CA ILE A 120 -3.16 -23.57 13.46
C ILE A 120 -4.42 -22.69 13.47
N ALA A 121 -4.60 -21.88 14.52
CA ALA A 121 -5.75 -20.99 14.65
C ALA A 121 -5.81 -19.97 13.50
N ASN A 122 -4.67 -19.32 13.19
CA ASN A 122 -4.58 -18.34 12.10
C ASN A 122 -4.71 -18.98 10.71
N PHE A 123 -4.23 -20.23 10.55
CA PHE A 123 -4.32 -20.99 9.30
C PHE A 123 -5.77 -21.31 8.95
N PHE A 124 -6.54 -21.89 9.88
CA PHE A 124 -7.94 -22.21 9.63
C PHE A 124 -8.78 -20.95 9.40
N SER A 125 -8.59 -19.94 10.26
CA SER A 125 -9.36 -18.69 10.17
C SER A 125 -9.16 -17.99 8.83
N SER A 126 -7.92 -17.92 8.35
CA SER A 126 -7.65 -17.27 7.06
C SER A 126 -7.89 -18.15 5.86
N SER A 127 -7.84 -19.48 5.98
CA SER A 127 -8.28 -20.36 4.90
C SER A 127 -9.76 -20.15 4.62
N PHE A 128 -10.60 -20.09 5.67
CA PHE A 128 -12.02 -19.79 5.52
C PHE A 128 -12.24 -18.37 4.96
N SER A 129 -11.46 -17.38 5.42
CA SER A 129 -11.47 -16.02 4.87
C SER A 129 -11.21 -15.99 3.35
N ILE A 130 -10.19 -16.71 2.87
CA ILE A 130 -9.88 -16.79 1.44
C ILE A 130 -11.01 -17.49 0.68
N LEU A 131 -11.57 -18.58 1.20
CA LEU A 131 -12.68 -19.26 0.57
C LEU A 131 -13.90 -18.34 0.42
N LEU A 132 -14.21 -17.53 1.45
CA LEU A 132 -15.25 -16.49 1.37
C LEU A 132 -14.94 -15.44 0.31
N LEU A 133 -13.69 -14.93 0.25
CA LEU A 133 -13.28 -13.96 -0.76
C LEU A 133 -13.37 -14.53 -2.19
N GLN A 134 -12.98 -15.79 -2.38
CA GLN A 134 -13.07 -16.48 -3.66
C GLN A 134 -14.53 -16.71 -4.06
N ALA A 135 -15.39 -17.12 -3.12
CA ALA A 135 -16.83 -17.25 -3.34
C ALA A 135 -17.49 -15.91 -3.72
N GLY A 136 -17.15 -14.83 -3.00
CA GLY A 136 -17.62 -13.48 -3.29
C GLY A 136 -17.16 -12.98 -4.67
N ARG A 137 -15.90 -13.25 -5.04
CA ARG A 137 -15.36 -12.89 -6.37
C ARG A 137 -16.11 -13.60 -7.50
N ARG A 138 -16.33 -14.93 -7.38
CA ARG A 138 -17.09 -15.73 -8.36
C ARG A 138 -18.51 -15.19 -8.53
N ARG A 139 -19.18 -14.84 -7.43
CA ARG A 139 -20.53 -14.26 -7.46
C ARG A 139 -20.55 -12.89 -8.15
N SER A 140 -19.58 -12.03 -7.86
CA SER A 140 -19.43 -10.72 -8.51
C SER A 140 -19.15 -10.82 -10.01
N GLN A 141 -18.40 -11.83 -10.44
CA GLN A 141 -18.16 -12.11 -11.87
C GLN A 141 -19.43 -12.65 -12.55
N SER A 142 -20.13 -13.59 -11.93
CA SER A 142 -21.42 -14.11 -12.41
C SER A 142 -22.45 -13.00 -12.63
N LEU A 143 -22.54 -12.04 -11.69
CA LEU A 143 -23.43 -10.88 -11.81
C LEU A 143 -22.99 -9.85 -12.87
N ARG A 144 -21.73 -9.88 -13.32
CA ARG A 144 -21.16 -9.00 -14.36
C ARG A 144 -21.31 -9.55 -15.78
N ASN A 145 -21.49 -10.86 -15.93
CA ASN A 145 -21.79 -11.50 -17.22
C ASN A 145 -23.22 -11.23 -17.72
N ILE A 146 -24.02 -10.48 -16.96
CA ILE A 146 -25.24 -9.84 -17.44
C ILE A 146 -24.82 -8.49 -18.07
N PRO A 147 -25.04 -8.25 -19.39
CA PRO A 147 -24.56 -7.05 -20.05
C PRO A 147 -25.08 -5.79 -19.35
N ARG A 148 -24.21 -5.06 -18.66
CA ARG A 148 -24.52 -3.73 -18.13
C ARG A 148 -23.36 -2.77 -18.39
N PRO A 149 -23.59 -1.67 -19.13
CA PRO A 149 -22.55 -0.69 -19.40
C PRO A 149 -22.23 0.13 -18.14
N GLY A 150 -20.97 0.05 -17.70
CA GLY A 150 -20.35 1.07 -16.84
C GLY A 150 -20.27 0.77 -15.34
N ALA A 151 -19.79 -0.41 -14.92
CA ALA A 151 -19.35 -0.59 -13.54
C ALA A 151 -18.04 0.19 -13.30
N ILE A 152 -18.07 1.19 -12.41
CA ILE A 152 -16.89 1.95 -12.00
C ILE A 152 -15.94 1.01 -11.23
N PRO A 153 -14.67 0.84 -11.65
CA PRO A 153 -13.72 -0.03 -10.97
C PRO A 153 -13.39 0.54 -9.58
N ILE A 154 -13.63 -0.26 -8.55
CA ILE A 154 -13.15 -0.03 -7.19
C ILE A 154 -11.61 -0.15 -7.20
N PRO A 155 -10.85 0.74 -6.53
CA PRO A 155 -9.37 0.73 -6.54
C PRO A 155 -8.72 -0.58 -6.08
N TYR A 156 -9.45 -1.44 -5.37
CA TYR A 156 -8.95 -2.67 -4.75
C TYR A 156 -9.53 -3.98 -5.31
N THR A 157 -10.41 -3.91 -6.33
CA THR A 157 -10.98 -5.11 -6.95
C THR A 157 -10.49 -5.19 -8.39
N TYR A 158 -9.80 -6.29 -8.73
CA TYR A 158 -9.38 -6.61 -10.08
C TYR A 158 -10.52 -6.36 -11.08
N THR A 159 -10.29 -5.40 -11.97
CA THR A 159 -11.11 -5.18 -13.16
C THR A 159 -10.22 -5.50 -14.35
N PRO A 160 -10.48 -6.58 -15.10
CA PRO A 160 -9.87 -6.70 -16.41
C PRO A 160 -10.44 -5.55 -17.24
N SER A 161 -9.59 -4.61 -17.66
CA SER A 161 -10.00 -3.61 -18.64
C SER A 161 -10.36 -4.34 -19.91
N ASN A 162 -11.47 -3.95 -20.53
CA ASN A 162 -11.77 -4.31 -21.91
C ASN A 162 -10.71 -3.67 -22.81
N SER A 163 -9.60 -4.38 -22.96
CA SER A 163 -8.56 -4.12 -23.94
C SER A 163 -8.36 -5.47 -24.62
N SER A 164 -8.75 -5.50 -25.88
CA SER A 164 -8.85 -6.69 -26.72
C SER A 164 -7.64 -7.62 -26.61
N ALA A 165 -7.92 -8.92 -26.53
CA ALA A 165 -7.06 -10.02 -26.99
C ALA A 165 -5.71 -10.27 -26.28
N VAL A 166 -5.68 -10.38 -24.95
CA VAL A 166 -4.73 -11.30 -24.28
C VAL A 166 -5.50 -12.09 -23.21
N PRO A 167 -5.50 -13.44 -23.23
CA PRO A 167 -6.09 -14.21 -22.15
C PRO A 167 -5.27 -13.95 -20.88
N SER A 168 -5.78 -13.11 -19.98
CA SER A 168 -5.19 -12.98 -18.66
C SER A 168 -5.34 -14.33 -17.96
N LYS A 169 -4.21 -15.02 -17.75
CA LYS A 169 -4.17 -16.23 -16.91
C LYS A 169 -4.71 -15.84 -15.54
N SER A 170 -5.96 -16.17 -15.26
CA SER A 170 -6.54 -15.97 -13.94
C SER A 170 -5.71 -16.80 -12.96
N PRO A 171 -5.17 -16.19 -11.89
CA PRO A 171 -4.35 -16.95 -10.93
C PRO A 171 -5.16 -18.11 -10.38
N SER A 172 -4.53 -19.27 -10.24
CA SER A 172 -5.21 -20.46 -9.72
C SER A 172 -5.70 -20.18 -8.29
N PRO A 173 -6.93 -20.58 -7.93
CA PRO A 173 -7.44 -20.43 -6.55
C PRO A 173 -6.56 -21.11 -5.49
N THR A 174 -5.79 -22.12 -5.89
CA THR A 174 -4.84 -22.84 -5.04
C THR A 174 -3.59 -22.01 -4.73
N LEU A 175 -3.18 -21.09 -5.62
CA LEU A 175 -2.05 -20.20 -5.37
C LEU A 175 -2.30 -19.32 -4.15
N ASP A 176 -3.50 -18.73 -4.03
CA ASP A 176 -3.90 -17.89 -2.90
C ASP A 176 -3.76 -18.65 -1.56
N LEU A 177 -4.17 -19.93 -1.54
CA LEU A 177 -4.07 -20.77 -0.34
C LEU A 177 -2.63 -21.17 -0.04
N THR A 178 -1.83 -21.53 -1.05
CA THR A 178 -0.41 -21.85 -0.84
C THR A 178 0.39 -20.65 -0.31
N LEU A 179 0.13 -19.46 -0.86
CA LEU A 179 0.73 -18.21 -0.39
C LEU A 179 0.31 -17.92 1.06
N LEU A 180 -0.96 -18.14 1.39
CA LEU A 180 -1.44 -17.99 2.76
C LEU A 180 -0.73 -18.92 3.73
N VAL A 181 -0.64 -20.22 3.41
CA VAL A 181 0.07 -21.21 4.23
C VAL A 181 1.50 -20.75 4.46
N LEU A 182 2.19 -20.34 3.39
CA LEU A 182 3.57 -19.86 3.45
C LEU A 182 3.70 -18.63 4.36
N VAL A 183 2.87 -17.61 4.16
CA VAL A 183 2.89 -16.38 4.96
C VAL A 183 2.64 -16.68 6.44
N ARG A 184 1.71 -17.59 6.77
CA ARG A 184 1.44 -17.95 8.16
C ARG A 184 2.52 -18.81 8.78
N ALA A 185 3.13 -19.69 8.00
CA ALA A 185 4.27 -20.49 8.45
C ALA A 185 5.45 -19.58 8.77
N LEU A 186 5.75 -18.61 7.88
CA LEU A 186 6.79 -17.60 8.09
C LEU A 186 6.49 -16.72 9.31
N ASP A 187 5.27 -16.22 9.47
CA ASP A 187 4.86 -15.44 10.64
C ASP A 187 5.07 -16.24 11.95
N SER A 188 4.67 -17.50 11.98
CA SER A 188 4.83 -18.37 13.16
C SER A 188 6.29 -18.71 13.44
N ALA A 189 7.09 -18.91 12.40
CA ALA A 189 8.53 -19.12 12.51
C ALA A 189 9.24 -17.87 13.03
N LEU A 190 8.90 -16.69 12.52
CA LEU A 190 9.43 -15.41 12.98
C LEU A 190 9.06 -15.13 14.44
N GLN A 191 7.79 -15.34 14.82
CA GLN A 191 7.36 -15.20 16.23
C GLN A 191 8.13 -16.17 17.13
N SER A 192 8.30 -17.43 16.70
CA SER A 192 9.08 -18.41 17.46
C SER A 192 10.55 -18.00 17.59
N LEU A 193 11.14 -17.44 16.53
CA LEU A 193 12.51 -16.95 16.50
C LEU A 193 12.68 -15.73 17.41
N ILE A 194 11.76 -14.77 17.38
CA ILE A 194 11.75 -13.59 18.27
C ILE A 194 11.70 -14.03 19.73
N LEU A 195 10.84 -15.00 20.07
CA LEU A 195 10.73 -15.52 21.43
C LEU A 195 12.01 -16.23 21.88
N LYS A 196 12.66 -17.00 20.99
CA LYS A 196 13.95 -17.64 21.27
C LYS A 196 15.09 -16.64 21.48
N PHE A 197 15.20 -15.63 20.62
CA PHE A 197 16.25 -14.60 20.72
C PHE A 197 16.05 -13.63 21.87
N SER A 198 14.86 -13.57 22.45
CA SER A 198 14.57 -12.60 23.50
C SER A 198 14.96 -13.07 24.91
N ASP A 199 15.48 -14.29 25.06
CA ASP A 199 15.79 -14.99 26.33
C ASP A 199 14.73 -14.73 27.40
N GLY A 200 13.79 -15.68 27.54
CA GLY A 200 12.72 -15.58 28.52
C GLY A 200 13.27 -15.31 29.93
N PRO A 201 12.61 -14.48 30.74
CA PRO A 201 13.05 -14.24 32.11
C PRO A 201 13.08 -15.57 32.88
N GLU A 202 14.27 -15.98 33.34
CA GLU A 202 14.39 -17.05 34.33
C GLU A 202 13.91 -16.51 35.68
N PHE A 203 12.81 -17.10 36.19
CA PHE A 203 12.26 -16.76 37.49
C PHE A 203 12.96 -17.60 38.56
N GLY A 204 13.95 -16.99 39.23
CA GLY A 204 14.47 -17.47 40.51
C GLY A 204 13.55 -17.07 41.66
N LYS A 205 14.04 -17.18 42.90
CA LYS A 205 13.38 -16.66 44.12
C LYS A 205 13.43 -15.12 44.18
N ASP A 206 13.00 -14.46 43.12
CA ASP A 206 13.07 -12.99 42.99
C ASP A 206 11.83 -12.33 43.60
N SER A 207 11.99 -11.09 44.08
CA SER A 207 10.89 -10.29 44.62
C SER A 207 9.86 -9.93 43.53
N PRO A 208 8.55 -9.80 43.84
CA PRO A 208 7.51 -9.45 42.86
C PRO A 208 7.81 -8.17 42.04
N SER A 209 8.51 -7.19 42.62
CA SER A 209 8.91 -5.96 41.93
C SER A 209 10.02 -6.17 40.89
N GLU A 210 10.96 -7.08 41.15
CA GLU A 210 12.05 -7.42 40.24
C GLU A 210 11.56 -8.28 39.08
N VAL A 211 10.61 -9.16 39.35
CA VAL A 211 9.90 -9.97 38.34
C VAL A 211 9.18 -9.05 37.34
N ASP A 212 8.47 -8.02 37.79
CA ASP A 212 7.78 -7.08 36.90
C ASP A 212 8.77 -6.24 36.07
N ALA A 213 9.87 -5.78 36.68
CA ALA A 213 10.92 -5.05 35.97
C ALA A 213 11.59 -5.90 34.87
N LYS A 214 11.89 -7.18 35.15
CA LYS A 214 12.43 -8.13 34.17
C LYS A 214 11.44 -8.37 33.02
N HIS A 215 10.17 -8.60 33.32
CA HIS A 215 9.12 -8.74 32.29
C HIS A 215 9.00 -7.50 31.41
N LYS A 216 9.03 -6.30 32.01
CA LYS A 216 8.95 -5.04 31.27
C LYS A 216 10.13 -4.89 30.31
N ARG A 217 11.35 -5.23 30.75
CA ARG A 217 12.56 -5.19 29.92
C ARG A 217 12.51 -6.23 28.79
N TYR A 218 12.04 -7.44 29.08
CA TYR A 218 11.83 -8.50 28.08
C TYR A 218 10.83 -8.06 27.01
N ASN A 219 9.64 -7.59 27.42
CA ASN A 219 8.60 -7.12 26.52
C ASN A 219 9.07 -5.92 25.67
N ALA A 220 9.89 -5.03 26.23
CA ALA A 220 10.49 -3.92 25.48
C ALA A 220 11.46 -4.41 24.40
N LYS A 221 12.29 -5.42 24.68
CA LYS A 221 13.19 -6.05 23.68
C LYS A 221 12.39 -6.72 22.56
N VAL A 222 11.39 -7.53 22.91
CA VAL A 222 10.49 -8.20 21.96
C VAL A 222 9.83 -7.16 21.06
N THR A 223 9.24 -6.11 21.64
CA THR A 223 8.56 -5.04 20.90
C THR A 223 9.52 -4.32 19.94
N LEU A 224 10.75 -4.03 20.38
CA LEU A 224 11.76 -3.40 19.54
C LEU A 224 12.15 -4.28 18.35
N LEU A 225 12.38 -5.58 18.58
CA LEU A 225 12.75 -6.51 17.52
C LEU A 225 11.62 -6.68 16.51
N THR A 226 10.38 -6.87 16.98
CA THR A 226 9.19 -6.94 16.13
C THR A 226 9.05 -5.68 15.29
N THR A 227 9.19 -4.49 15.89
CA THR A 227 9.07 -3.22 15.15
C THR A 227 10.15 -3.07 14.07
N ARG A 228 11.37 -3.54 14.33
CA ARG A 228 12.47 -3.51 13.33
C ARG A 228 12.22 -4.49 12.19
N LEU A 229 11.73 -5.69 12.49
CA LEU A 229 11.38 -6.68 11.48
C LEU A 229 10.21 -6.20 10.61
N ASP A 230 9.17 -5.64 11.23
CA ASP A 230 8.04 -5.03 10.52
C ASP A 230 8.52 -3.93 9.56
N ALA A 231 9.41 -3.05 10.04
CA ALA A 231 10.00 -1.99 9.21
C ALA A 231 10.83 -2.55 8.04
N PHE A 232 11.60 -3.61 8.29
CA PHE A 232 12.41 -4.27 7.24
C PHE A 232 11.54 -4.95 6.18
N VAL A 233 10.54 -5.72 6.59
CA VAL A 233 9.60 -6.38 5.67
C VAL A 233 8.84 -5.34 4.85
N PHE A 234 8.38 -4.27 5.50
CA PHE A 234 7.73 -3.15 4.84
C PHE A 234 8.65 -2.50 3.79
N TRP A 235 9.91 -2.25 4.12
CA TRP A 235 10.91 -1.71 3.20
C TRP A 235 11.14 -2.65 2.01
N ALA A 236 11.37 -3.95 2.25
CA ALA A 236 11.65 -4.92 1.20
C ALA A 236 10.46 -5.06 0.23
N CYS A 237 9.23 -5.11 0.76
CA CYS A 237 8.01 -5.12 -0.04
C CYS A 237 7.87 -3.84 -0.87
N SER A 238 8.08 -2.67 -0.25
CA SER A 238 8.00 -1.37 -0.94
C SER A 238 9.04 -1.25 -2.05
N ALA A 239 10.27 -1.71 -1.80
CA ALA A 239 11.33 -1.75 -2.80
C ALA A 239 10.97 -2.66 -3.98
N ARG A 240 10.41 -3.86 -3.71
CA ARG A 240 9.94 -4.78 -4.76
C ARG A 240 8.82 -4.18 -5.59
N ILE A 241 7.87 -3.50 -4.96
CA ILE A 241 6.78 -2.79 -5.63
C ILE A 241 7.32 -1.68 -6.53
N MET A 242 8.23 -0.84 -6.03
CA MET A 242 8.82 0.23 -6.84
C MET A 242 9.61 -0.32 -8.02
N TRP A 243 10.36 -1.41 -7.81
CA TRP A 243 11.07 -2.05 -8.89
C TRP A 243 10.11 -2.57 -9.98
N CYS A 244 8.97 -3.18 -9.60
CA CYS A 244 7.94 -3.55 -10.58
C CYS A 244 7.41 -2.30 -11.30
N PHE A 245 7.10 -1.23 -10.58
CA PHE A 245 6.56 -0.02 -11.18
C PHE A 245 7.48 0.56 -12.27
N PHE A 246 8.79 0.60 -12.01
CA PHE A 246 9.76 1.09 -12.99
C PHE A 246 9.95 0.13 -14.16
N TYR A 247 10.08 -1.17 -13.92
CA TYR A 247 10.61 -2.08 -14.92
C TYR A 247 9.59 -3.08 -15.47
N GLU A 248 8.69 -3.57 -14.64
CA GLU A 248 7.73 -4.63 -14.95
C GLU A 248 6.33 -4.28 -14.43
N PRO A 249 5.70 -3.18 -14.93
CA PRO A 249 4.41 -2.71 -14.44
C PRO A 249 3.29 -3.74 -14.66
N GLU A 250 3.45 -4.66 -15.60
CA GLU A 250 2.51 -5.74 -15.89
C GLU A 250 2.36 -6.75 -14.74
N ARG A 251 3.34 -6.81 -13.82
CA ARG A 251 3.24 -7.61 -12.60
C ARG A 251 2.41 -6.95 -11.50
N LEU A 252 2.06 -5.67 -11.66
CA LEU A 252 1.20 -4.93 -10.74
C LEU A 252 -0.21 -4.76 -11.34
N PRO A 253 -1.24 -4.62 -10.49
CA PRO A 253 -2.55 -4.21 -10.96
C PRO A 253 -2.47 -2.87 -11.71
N SER A 254 -3.08 -2.78 -12.89
CA SER A 254 -3.03 -1.58 -13.75
C SER A 254 -3.57 -0.32 -13.06
N THR A 255 -4.59 -0.47 -12.20
CA THR A 255 -5.13 0.61 -11.36
C THR A 255 -4.11 1.12 -10.36
N TYR A 256 -3.33 0.21 -9.78
CA TYR A 256 -2.28 0.54 -8.83
C TYR A 256 -1.12 1.28 -9.51
N VAL A 257 -0.71 0.81 -10.70
CA VAL A 257 0.29 1.52 -11.53
C VAL A 257 -0.19 2.92 -11.89
N LYS A 258 -1.46 3.07 -12.28
CA LYS A 258 -2.05 4.38 -12.59
C LYS A 258 -2.04 5.28 -11.35
N TRP A 259 -2.41 4.76 -10.19
CA TRP A 259 -2.42 5.53 -8.94
C TRP A 259 -1.02 6.02 -8.55
N ILE A 260 -0.01 5.13 -8.54
CA ILE A 260 1.38 5.51 -8.26
C ILE A 260 1.84 6.58 -9.25
N ARG A 261 1.54 6.40 -10.54
CA ARG A 261 1.92 7.35 -11.59
C ARG A 261 1.31 8.74 -11.36
N THR A 262 0.01 8.79 -11.03
CA THR A 262 -0.69 10.05 -10.76
C THR A 262 -0.13 10.73 -9.52
N LEU A 263 0.06 9.98 -8.43
CA LEU A 263 0.57 10.51 -7.17
C LEU A 263 2.02 11.01 -7.29
N ALA A 264 2.87 10.29 -8.04
CA ALA A 264 4.25 10.69 -8.31
C ALA A 264 4.37 11.77 -9.40
N ASP A 265 3.27 12.05 -10.12
CA ASP A 265 3.17 13.00 -11.23
C ASP A 265 4.22 12.76 -12.33
N VAL A 266 4.43 11.50 -12.71
CA VAL A 266 5.46 11.07 -13.67
C VAL A 266 4.88 10.72 -15.04
N ASP A 267 5.50 11.21 -16.12
CA ASP A 267 5.08 10.90 -17.50
C ASP A 267 5.42 9.44 -17.88
N SER A 268 4.50 8.80 -18.60
CA SER A 268 4.67 7.41 -19.06
C SER A 268 5.83 7.21 -20.05
N ARG A 269 6.21 8.25 -20.79
CA ARG A 269 7.31 8.23 -21.77
C ARG A 269 8.65 8.14 -21.08
N LEU A 270 8.86 8.89 -19.99
CA LEU A 270 10.05 8.79 -19.16
C LEU A 270 10.25 7.36 -18.62
N LEU A 271 9.19 6.75 -18.09
CA LEU A 271 9.24 5.36 -17.60
C LEU A 271 9.53 4.36 -18.72
N ARG A 272 9.01 4.58 -19.93
CA ARG A 272 9.31 3.74 -21.11
C ARG A 272 10.76 3.90 -21.54
N THR A 273 11.27 5.11 -21.62
CA THR A 273 12.68 5.38 -21.94
C THR A 273 13.61 4.71 -20.94
N LEU A 274 13.30 4.76 -19.64
CA LEU A 274 14.09 4.05 -18.61
C LEU A 274 14.12 2.52 -18.83
N ARG A 275 13.03 1.92 -19.31
CA ARG A 275 12.98 0.49 -19.63
C ARG A 275 13.80 0.16 -20.88
N PHE A 276 13.71 0.99 -21.93
CA PHE A 276 14.50 0.81 -23.14
C PHE A 276 16.00 0.99 -22.87
N LEU A 277 16.36 1.93 -21.99
CA LEU A 277 17.71 2.09 -21.47
C LEU A 277 18.20 0.82 -20.77
N ARG A 278 17.40 0.25 -19.87
CA ARG A 278 17.75 -0.98 -19.16
C ARG A 278 17.88 -2.19 -20.08
N ASN A 279 17.06 -2.28 -21.12
CA ASN A 279 17.07 -3.38 -22.07
C ASN A 279 18.16 -3.23 -23.16
N GLY A 280 18.91 -2.12 -23.17
CA GLY A 280 19.93 -1.83 -24.20
C GLY A 280 19.35 -1.40 -25.55
N GLU A 281 18.04 -1.22 -25.67
CA GLU A 281 17.37 -0.79 -26.91
C GLU A 281 17.48 0.72 -27.18
N TRP A 282 17.84 1.49 -26.14
CA TRP A 282 18.06 2.93 -26.20
C TRP A 282 19.34 3.28 -25.44
N THR A 283 20.22 4.07 -26.04
CA THR A 283 21.45 4.55 -25.39
C THR A 283 21.57 6.06 -25.54
N TYR A 284 22.24 6.74 -24.61
CA TYR A 284 22.44 8.18 -24.71
C TYR A 284 23.35 8.58 -25.88
N SER A 285 24.24 7.69 -26.33
CA SER A 285 25.20 7.97 -27.40
C SER A 285 24.67 7.66 -28.80
N ARG A 286 23.91 6.57 -28.97
CA ARG A 286 23.39 6.12 -30.27
C ARG A 286 21.88 6.32 -30.41
N GLY A 287 21.20 6.70 -29.33
CA GLY A 287 19.75 6.76 -29.29
C GLY A 287 19.09 5.39 -29.39
N SER A 288 17.90 5.36 -29.99
CA SER A 288 17.19 4.14 -30.39
C SER A 288 16.64 4.32 -31.80
N LEU A 289 16.87 3.33 -32.66
CA LEU A 289 16.36 3.33 -34.04
C LEU A 289 14.83 3.22 -34.08
N LYS A 290 14.22 2.55 -33.11
CA LYS A 290 12.76 2.30 -33.07
C LYS A 290 11.98 3.32 -32.24
N HIS A 291 12.65 3.98 -31.28
CA HIS A 291 11.99 4.78 -30.24
C HIS A 291 12.61 6.18 -30.06
N SER A 292 13.24 6.73 -31.10
CA SER A 292 13.87 8.06 -31.08
C SER A 292 12.89 9.19 -30.75
N THR A 293 11.62 9.06 -31.12
CA THR A 293 10.63 10.14 -31.00
C THR A 293 10.03 10.31 -29.60
N LEU A 294 10.30 9.41 -28.65
CA LEU A 294 9.65 9.44 -27.34
C LEU A 294 10.00 10.68 -26.52
N LEU A 295 11.27 11.02 -26.44
CA LEU A 295 11.71 12.21 -25.69
C LEU A 295 11.51 13.49 -26.50
N THR A 296 11.59 13.44 -27.83
CA THR A 296 11.39 14.62 -28.68
C THR A 296 9.93 15.10 -28.65
N THR A 297 8.97 14.17 -28.75
CA THR A 297 7.54 14.48 -28.57
C THR A 297 7.24 14.96 -27.16
N TYR A 298 7.95 14.43 -26.15
CA TYR A 298 7.79 14.90 -24.78
C TYR A 298 8.31 16.31 -24.57
N ALA A 299 9.44 16.67 -25.16
CA ALA A 299 9.95 18.04 -25.14
C ALA A 299 8.94 19.01 -25.79
N GLN A 300 8.40 18.64 -26.95
CA GLN A 300 7.39 19.43 -27.66
C GLN A 300 6.12 19.67 -26.83
N ASP A 301 5.59 18.61 -26.20
CA ASP A 301 4.40 18.72 -25.34
C ASP A 301 4.60 19.66 -24.14
N LEU A 302 5.85 19.78 -23.66
CA LEU A 302 6.22 20.69 -22.58
C LEU A 302 6.50 22.13 -23.08
N GLY A 303 6.47 22.36 -24.40
CA GLY A 303 6.79 23.65 -25.02
C GLY A 303 8.29 23.90 -25.22
N TYR A 304 9.14 22.86 -25.10
CA TYR A 304 10.58 22.96 -25.32
C TYR A 304 10.97 22.54 -26.76
N PRO A 305 12.15 22.97 -27.24
CA PRO A 305 12.67 22.53 -28.54
C PRO A 305 12.78 21.00 -28.62
N SER A 306 12.37 20.42 -29.74
CA SER A 306 12.43 18.95 -29.95
C SER A 306 13.84 18.38 -29.83
N ILE A 307 14.86 19.19 -30.12
CA ILE A 307 16.28 18.84 -30.01
C ILE A 307 16.70 18.49 -28.57
N TRP A 308 15.96 18.96 -27.55
CA TRP A 308 16.21 18.59 -26.14
C TRP A 308 15.89 17.12 -25.82
N GLY A 309 15.12 16.45 -26.69
CA GLY A 309 14.85 15.02 -26.61
C GLY A 309 15.64 14.19 -27.61
N ASP A 310 16.49 14.80 -28.43
CA ASP A 310 17.21 14.12 -29.50
C ASP A 310 18.52 13.49 -29.00
N PRO A 311 18.70 12.16 -29.10
CA PRO A 311 19.90 11.49 -28.59
C PRO A 311 21.22 11.97 -29.23
N SER A 312 21.22 12.37 -30.51
CA SER A 312 22.43 12.89 -31.18
C SER A 312 22.93 14.20 -30.60
N SER A 313 22.01 14.98 -30.02
CA SER A 313 22.29 16.32 -29.51
C SER A 313 22.63 16.31 -28.01
N LEU A 314 22.22 15.27 -27.29
CA LEU A 314 22.40 15.17 -25.85
C LEU A 314 23.77 14.60 -25.47
N PRO A 315 24.50 15.22 -24.52
CA PRO A 315 25.77 14.68 -24.06
C PRO A 315 25.53 13.41 -23.23
N ALA A 316 26.08 12.27 -23.68
CA ALA A 316 25.94 11.01 -22.97
C ALA A 316 26.71 10.97 -21.64
N LEU A 317 27.88 11.60 -21.60
CA LEU A 317 28.77 11.65 -20.45
C LEU A 317 28.89 13.09 -19.93
N GLY A 318 29.19 13.23 -18.64
CA GLY A 318 29.53 14.53 -18.05
C GLY A 318 30.94 14.99 -18.44
N GLY A 319 31.26 16.27 -18.19
CA GLY A 319 32.58 16.85 -18.43
C GLY A 319 32.53 18.23 -19.10
N SER A 320 33.67 18.72 -19.58
CA SER A 320 33.78 19.99 -20.32
C SER A 320 33.01 19.96 -21.64
N GLN A 321 33.12 18.88 -22.40
CA GLN A 321 32.37 18.67 -23.66
C GLN A 321 30.85 18.70 -23.43
N ALA A 322 30.38 18.18 -22.29
CA ALA A 322 28.97 18.26 -21.93
C ALA A 322 28.51 19.70 -21.72
N ASN A 323 29.35 20.54 -21.10
CA ASN A 323 29.03 21.96 -20.89
C ASN A 323 28.94 22.74 -22.20
N GLU A 324 29.78 22.40 -23.18
CA GLU A 324 29.71 22.99 -24.52
C GLU A 324 28.41 22.59 -25.22
N ALA A 325 28.04 21.31 -25.18
CA ALA A 325 26.77 20.83 -25.70
C ALA A 325 25.58 21.52 -25.02
N TRP A 326 25.60 21.67 -23.70
CA TRP A 326 24.55 22.39 -22.97
C TRP A 326 24.46 23.88 -23.32
N LYS A 327 25.61 24.53 -23.56
CA LYS A 327 25.66 25.91 -24.03
C LYS A 327 25.03 26.07 -25.40
N ILE A 328 25.26 25.12 -26.32
CA ILE A 328 24.64 25.08 -27.64
C ILE A 328 23.12 24.88 -27.53
N LEU A 329 22.68 24.00 -26.63
CA LEU A 329 21.25 23.69 -26.42
C LEU A 329 20.50 24.75 -25.60
N GLY A 330 21.21 25.74 -25.04
CA GLY A 330 20.61 26.78 -24.18
C GLY A 330 20.17 26.29 -22.80
N VAL A 331 20.69 25.16 -22.32
CA VAL A 331 20.33 24.57 -21.02
C VAL A 331 21.35 24.99 -19.96
N THR A 332 20.93 25.71 -18.93
CA THR A 332 21.81 26.17 -17.85
C THR A 332 21.71 25.31 -16.58
N SER A 333 20.74 24.41 -16.52
CA SER A 333 20.41 23.59 -15.35
C SER A 333 21.43 22.47 -15.05
N ARG A 334 22.34 22.19 -15.98
CA ARG A 334 23.26 21.05 -15.92
C ARG A 334 24.70 21.45 -16.18
N LYS A 335 25.50 21.51 -15.11
CA LYS A 335 26.95 21.71 -15.18
C LYS A 335 27.69 20.40 -14.91
N ASN A 336 28.56 19.99 -15.82
CA ASN A 336 29.38 18.77 -15.78
C ASN A 336 28.57 17.45 -15.79
N LEU A 337 27.31 17.46 -16.23
CA LEU A 337 26.42 16.30 -16.22
C LEU A 337 26.02 15.88 -17.63
N GLY A 338 25.89 14.58 -17.89
CA GLY A 338 25.29 14.03 -19.10
C GLY A 338 23.83 13.60 -18.90
N GLY A 339 23.16 13.22 -19.98
CA GLY A 339 21.79 12.67 -19.98
C GLY A 339 20.71 13.69 -20.35
N VAL A 340 19.49 13.51 -19.83
CA VAL A 340 18.30 14.32 -20.20
C VAL A 340 18.21 15.61 -19.36
N PRO A 341 17.83 16.77 -19.92
CA PRO A 341 17.61 18.01 -19.16
C PRO A 341 16.68 17.84 -17.97
N CYS A 342 16.93 18.57 -16.89
CA CYS A 342 16.12 18.53 -15.67
C CYS A 342 14.68 18.99 -15.94
N GLU A 343 14.51 19.95 -16.85
CA GLU A 343 13.25 20.50 -17.33
C GLU A 343 12.39 19.42 -17.99
N LEU A 344 12.99 18.51 -18.76
CA LEU A 344 12.28 17.36 -19.32
C LEU A 344 11.96 16.36 -18.22
N VAL A 345 12.92 16.03 -17.36
CA VAL A 345 12.74 14.98 -16.34
C VAL A 345 11.65 15.35 -15.34
N HIS A 346 11.60 16.60 -14.89
CA HIS A 346 10.60 17.09 -13.95
C HIS A 346 9.33 17.60 -14.63
N GLY A 347 9.35 17.80 -15.96
CA GLY A 347 8.22 18.19 -16.76
C GLY A 347 7.64 19.54 -16.34
N SER A 348 6.31 19.63 -16.26
CA SER A 348 5.60 20.85 -15.87
C SER A 348 5.65 21.16 -14.38
N ALA A 349 6.28 20.32 -13.55
CA ALA A 349 6.39 20.61 -12.13
C ALA A 349 7.32 21.83 -11.92
N GLY A 350 6.84 22.82 -11.17
CA GLY A 350 7.60 24.05 -10.90
C GLY A 350 7.78 25.00 -12.08
N SER A 351 7.25 24.71 -13.27
CA SER A 351 7.35 25.59 -14.44
C SER A 351 6.69 26.95 -14.21
N GLY A 352 5.53 26.97 -13.53
CA GLY A 352 4.83 28.21 -13.16
C GLY A 352 5.58 29.12 -12.18
N LEU A 353 6.63 28.62 -11.52
CA LEU A 353 7.49 29.40 -10.62
C LEU A 353 8.91 29.58 -11.17
N SER A 354 9.18 29.16 -12.41
CA SER A 354 10.53 29.16 -13.02
C SER A 354 11.56 28.30 -12.25
N LEU A 355 11.12 27.25 -11.55
CA LEU A 355 12.00 26.29 -10.84
C LEU A 355 12.13 24.93 -11.55
N ALA A 356 11.66 24.80 -12.79
CA ALA A 356 11.72 23.56 -13.57
C ALA A 356 13.15 22.99 -13.72
N SER A 357 14.15 23.86 -13.72
CA SER A 357 15.58 23.52 -13.81
C SER A 357 16.17 22.91 -12.53
N SER A 358 15.53 23.11 -11.37
CA SER A 358 16.07 22.69 -10.07
C SER A 358 15.45 21.37 -9.60
N CYS A 359 16.28 20.33 -9.47
CA CYS A 359 15.83 19.03 -8.98
C CYS A 359 15.34 19.07 -7.53
N THR A 360 15.99 19.85 -6.67
CA THR A 360 15.63 19.93 -5.24
C THR A 360 14.31 20.67 -5.06
N ALA A 361 14.10 21.75 -5.79
CA ALA A 361 12.84 22.48 -5.79
C ALA A 361 11.70 21.60 -6.31
N ASN A 362 11.92 20.90 -7.42
CA ASN A 362 10.93 19.98 -7.98
C ASN A 362 10.57 18.84 -7.03
N ALA A 363 11.57 18.22 -6.39
CA ALA A 363 11.34 17.19 -5.40
C ALA A 363 10.52 17.74 -4.21
N GLY A 364 10.82 18.96 -3.74
CA GLY A 364 10.07 19.63 -2.68
C GLY A 364 8.63 19.95 -3.06
N ILE A 365 8.40 20.51 -4.26
CA ILE A 365 7.06 20.84 -4.78
C ILE A 365 6.21 19.57 -4.89
N ARG A 366 6.76 18.50 -5.48
CA ARG A 366 6.09 17.21 -5.65
C ARG A 366 5.85 16.54 -4.30
N GLY A 367 6.81 16.61 -3.39
CA GLY A 367 6.67 16.16 -2.00
C GLY A 367 5.53 16.86 -1.28
N PHE A 368 5.46 18.18 -1.37
CA PHE A 368 4.40 18.98 -0.74
C PHE A 368 3.03 18.65 -1.33
N ARG A 369 2.90 18.57 -2.66
CA ARG A 369 1.66 18.15 -3.31
C ARG A 369 1.24 16.75 -2.85
N ALA A 370 2.17 15.79 -2.86
CA ALA A 370 1.92 14.43 -2.41
C ALA A 370 1.52 14.35 -0.93
N PHE A 371 2.03 15.24 -0.08
CA PHE A 371 1.62 15.34 1.33
C PHE A 371 0.12 15.63 1.45
N PHE A 372 -0.40 16.62 0.70
CA PHE A 372 -1.83 16.94 0.73
C PHE A 372 -2.69 15.85 0.08
N GLU A 373 -2.25 15.28 -1.04
CA GLU A 373 -2.96 14.16 -1.66
C GLU A 373 -3.01 12.93 -0.72
N ALA A 374 -1.94 12.67 0.03
CA ALA A 374 -1.89 11.62 1.04
C ALA A 374 -2.82 11.93 2.24
N MET A 375 -2.89 13.19 2.68
CA MET A 375 -3.81 13.61 3.75
C MET A 375 -5.27 13.33 3.39
N ILE A 376 -5.67 13.53 2.13
CA ILE A 376 -7.03 13.23 1.64
C ILE A 376 -7.37 11.74 1.83
N ILE A 377 -6.40 10.84 1.67
CA ILE A 377 -6.59 9.39 1.79
C ILE A 377 -6.49 8.94 3.25
N TYR A 378 -5.48 9.42 3.98
CA TYR A 378 -5.18 8.93 5.33
C TYR A 378 -6.10 9.51 6.40
N LEU A 379 -6.62 10.73 6.23
CA LEU A 379 -7.48 11.35 7.22
C LEU A 379 -8.79 10.54 7.39
N PRO A 380 -9.55 10.21 6.32
CA PRO A 380 -10.70 9.31 6.46
C PRO A 380 -10.32 7.93 7.01
N ALA A 381 -9.19 7.36 6.57
CA ALA A 381 -8.75 6.04 7.01
C ALA A 381 -8.48 5.95 8.52
N HIS A 382 -7.97 7.03 9.13
CA HIS A 382 -7.72 7.07 10.57
C HIS A 382 -8.95 7.47 11.39
N PHE A 383 -9.76 8.42 10.90
CA PHE A 383 -10.89 8.95 11.66
C PHE A 383 -12.16 8.12 11.56
N LEU A 384 -12.42 7.47 10.42
CA LEU A 384 -13.66 6.75 10.22
C LEU A 384 -13.82 5.52 11.13
N PRO A 385 -12.79 4.68 11.38
CA PRO A 385 -12.92 3.60 12.35
C PRO A 385 -13.28 4.13 13.74
N ILE A 386 -12.73 5.29 14.14
CA ILE A 386 -13.06 5.93 15.43
C ILE A 386 -14.52 6.40 15.41
N LEU A 387 -14.97 7.03 14.32
CA LEU A 387 -16.34 7.51 14.17
C LEU A 387 -17.37 6.38 14.24
N ILE A 388 -17.09 5.23 13.64
CA ILE A 388 -18.01 4.08 13.63
C ILE A 388 -18.01 3.36 14.98
N THR A 389 -16.85 3.21 15.61
CA THR A 389 -16.72 2.35 16.80
C THR A 389 -16.88 3.09 18.12
N ARG A 390 -16.39 4.32 18.24
CA ARG A 390 -16.40 5.11 19.48
C ARG A 390 -16.48 6.62 19.17
N PRO A 391 -17.61 7.12 18.64
CA PRO A 391 -17.74 8.53 18.24
C PRO A 391 -17.50 9.52 19.39
N GLN A 392 -17.82 9.12 20.63
CA GLN A 392 -17.61 9.94 21.83
C GLN A 392 -16.12 10.26 22.08
N VAL A 393 -15.20 9.44 21.58
CA VAL A 393 -13.74 9.68 21.71
C VAL A 393 -13.32 10.92 20.92
N LEU A 394 -14.07 11.29 19.87
CA LEU A 394 -13.83 12.49 19.07
C LEU A 394 -14.22 13.78 19.81
N LEU A 395 -14.98 13.71 20.91
CA LEU A 395 -15.28 14.89 21.73
C LEU A 395 -14.07 15.32 22.59
N ARG A 396 -13.02 14.48 22.68
CA ARG A 396 -11.81 14.76 23.47
C ARG A 396 -10.70 15.32 22.57
N PRO A 397 -10.29 16.60 22.72
CA PRO A 397 -9.34 17.25 21.80
C PRO A 397 -7.98 16.56 21.74
N HIS A 398 -7.49 16.04 22.88
CA HIS A 398 -6.22 15.29 22.92
C HIS A 398 -6.23 14.03 22.03
N ARG A 399 -7.37 13.34 21.93
CA ARG A 399 -7.51 12.13 21.09
C ARG A 399 -7.59 12.48 19.61
N ILE A 400 -8.24 13.60 19.27
CA ILE A 400 -8.21 14.15 17.90
C ILE A 400 -6.77 14.49 17.51
N LEU A 401 -6.06 15.26 18.35
CA LEU A 401 -4.67 15.67 18.08
C LEU A 401 -3.77 14.45 17.87
N LYS A 402 -3.88 13.42 18.72
CA LYS A 402 -3.12 12.17 18.56
C LYS A 402 -3.39 11.48 17.22
N THR A 403 -4.65 11.46 16.79
CA THR A 403 -5.06 10.87 15.52
C THR A 403 -4.55 11.71 14.34
N LEU A 404 -4.60 13.03 14.45
CA LEU A 404 -4.08 13.96 13.46
C LEU A 404 -2.56 13.82 13.31
N PHE A 405 -1.80 13.78 14.41
CA PHE A 405 -0.35 13.53 14.37
C PHE A 405 -0.02 12.19 13.72
N SER A 406 -0.81 11.14 13.98
CA SER A 406 -0.64 9.84 13.34
C SER A 406 -0.89 9.91 11.82
N THR A 407 -1.87 10.70 11.41
CA THR A 407 -2.19 10.95 9.98
C THR A 407 -1.08 11.74 9.31
N VAL A 408 -0.65 12.86 9.92
CA VAL A 408 0.45 13.72 9.42
C VAL A 408 1.73 12.94 9.29
N ARG A 409 2.07 12.09 10.27
CA ARG A 409 3.25 11.21 10.20
C ARG A 409 3.19 10.27 8.99
N SER A 410 2.03 9.68 8.72
CA SER A 410 1.83 8.78 7.57
C SER A 410 1.93 9.53 6.23
N ALA A 411 1.34 10.72 6.14
CA ALA A 411 1.44 11.58 4.96
C ALA A 411 2.86 12.09 4.72
N ALA A 412 3.58 12.47 5.78
CA ALA A 412 4.99 12.89 5.72
C ALA A 412 5.89 11.75 5.26
N PHE A 413 5.64 10.52 5.71
CA PHE A 413 6.36 9.35 5.22
C PHE A 413 6.21 9.18 3.69
N LEU A 414 4.98 9.21 3.17
CA LEU A 414 4.75 9.06 1.72
C LEU A 414 5.33 10.23 0.92
N SER A 415 5.20 11.46 1.44
CA SER A 415 5.77 12.68 0.85
C SER A 415 7.29 12.62 0.76
N SER A 416 7.97 12.23 1.85
CA SER A 416 9.43 12.07 1.87
C SER A 416 9.90 10.95 0.93
N PHE A 417 9.14 9.86 0.84
CA PHE A 417 9.40 8.79 -0.12
C PHE A 417 9.35 9.27 -1.57
N ILE A 418 8.30 9.99 -1.96
CA ILE A 418 8.16 10.54 -3.31
C ILE A 418 9.24 11.59 -3.60
N SER A 419 9.59 12.43 -2.62
CA SER A 419 10.68 13.39 -2.74
C SER A 419 12.03 12.68 -2.94
N SER A 420 12.29 11.60 -2.20
CA SER A 420 13.51 10.80 -2.34
C SER A 420 13.63 10.14 -3.71
N PHE A 421 12.51 9.71 -4.29
CA PHE A 421 12.46 9.20 -5.65
C PHE A 421 12.97 10.25 -6.66
N TRP A 422 12.47 11.48 -6.60
CA TRP A 422 12.91 12.55 -7.51
C TRP A 422 14.33 13.04 -7.23
N LEU A 423 14.79 12.98 -5.98
CA LEU A 423 16.18 13.30 -5.63
C LEU A 423 17.18 12.23 -6.11
N SER A 424 16.77 10.96 -6.14
CA SER A 424 17.65 9.86 -6.56
C SER A 424 18.18 10.04 -7.99
N TYR A 425 17.38 10.65 -8.88
CA TYR A 425 17.77 10.99 -10.25
C TYR A 425 18.98 11.92 -10.33
N ARG A 426 19.08 12.90 -9.40
CA ARG A 426 20.24 13.79 -9.33
C ARG A 426 21.51 13.03 -8.96
N MET A 427 21.40 12.08 -8.02
CA MET A 427 22.55 11.30 -7.55
C MET A 427 23.06 10.33 -8.61
N THR A 428 22.17 9.64 -9.32
CA THR A 428 22.56 8.71 -10.40
C THR A 428 23.19 9.43 -11.59
N SER A 429 22.73 10.65 -11.88
CA SER A 429 23.29 11.49 -12.95
C SER A 429 24.65 12.11 -12.58
N GLY A 430 24.89 12.40 -11.30
CA GLY A 430 26.08 13.12 -10.82
C GLY A 430 27.28 12.28 -10.40
N THR A 431 27.09 10.98 -10.14
CA THR A 431 28.14 10.12 -9.54
C THR A 431 28.89 9.23 -10.53
N GLY A 432 28.72 9.40 -11.85
CA GLY A 432 29.34 8.49 -12.82
C GLY A 432 28.79 7.05 -12.78
N LEU A 433 27.88 6.71 -11.84
CA LEU A 433 27.15 5.45 -11.86
C LEU A 433 26.27 5.29 -13.11
N GLY A 434 25.81 6.40 -13.72
CA GLY A 434 25.22 6.38 -15.05
C GLY A 434 26.17 5.83 -16.14
N ALA A 435 27.49 6.02 -15.99
CA ALA A 435 28.48 5.43 -16.88
C ALA A 435 28.63 3.92 -16.66
N ALA A 436 28.49 3.42 -15.43
CA ALA A 436 28.50 1.98 -15.15
C ALA A 436 27.25 1.26 -15.75
N PHE A 437 26.08 1.89 -15.71
CA PHE A 437 24.88 1.38 -16.39
C PHE A 437 24.93 1.52 -17.92
N SER A 438 25.73 2.46 -18.43
CA SER A 438 25.95 2.66 -19.88
C SER A 438 27.05 1.77 -20.47
N GLN A 439 27.98 1.27 -19.64
CA GLN A 439 29.15 0.50 -20.10
C GLN A 439 29.08 -0.98 -19.71
N GLY A 440 28.16 -1.38 -18.82
CA GLY A 440 27.98 -2.75 -18.35
C GLY A 440 26.87 -3.56 -19.03
N ALA A 441 26.35 -3.11 -20.18
CA ALA A 441 25.33 -3.81 -20.96
C ALA A 441 25.77 -3.99 -22.42
#